data_AF-F8IDE1-F1
#
_entry.id   AF-F8IDE1-F1
#
_cell.length_a   1.000
_cell.length_b   1.000
_cell.length_c   1.000
_cell.angle_alpha   90.00
_cell.angle_beta   90.00
_cell.angle_gamma   90.00
#
_symmetry.space_group_name_H-M   'P 1'
#
loop_
_entity.id
_entity.type
_entity.pdbx_description
1 polymer ?
#
loop_
_entity_poly.entity_id
_entity_poly.type
_entity_poly.pdbx_seq_one_letter_code
_entity_poly.pdbx_strand_id
1 'polypeptide(L)'
;MDATVISANAAVQNRKELLRAARRRLFRAWERIDAKTAAETANQLQEEYTNASEPDLAKEEKLTQHLLDAVDAAGHTELQSLRDTVAQILSGEGGVTNLIDPDGRWGFKNKRTPFFGYKAHASMDASGIVTSVQILSGNEHEGEHLPELLEQDVRKGHRFTSVVADKGYDSIGNRNAIRSHGAKPEIPSRNAGVLAKTRFRYRPRKDTFVCPGRKETSGKTPFKRRVSVLLFANRLPKLPIEKPRVWERRKPGSECISATGFGSHFRASEVYGEHCTTGRPSNAHLAS
;
A
#
# COMPACT_ATOMS: atom_id res chain seq x y z
N MET A 1 17.56 -4.80 -3.92
CA MET A 1 16.26 -4.86 -4.62
C MET A 1 15.57 -3.53 -4.46
N ASP A 2 14.97 -3.04 -5.54
CA ASP A 2 14.31 -1.73 -5.57
C ASP A 2 13.18 -1.72 -6.61
N ALA A 3 12.25 -0.78 -6.49
CA ALA A 3 11.18 -0.56 -7.45
C ALA A 3 11.25 0.83 -8.08
N THR A 4 11.31 0.90 -9.40
CA THR A 4 11.35 2.14 -10.17
C THR A 4 10.00 2.40 -10.84
N VAL A 5 9.50 3.64 -10.74
CA VAL A 5 8.24 4.04 -11.40
C VAL A 5 8.44 4.15 -12.91
N ILE A 6 7.51 3.57 -13.66
CA ILE A 6 7.38 3.71 -15.10
C ILE A 6 6.06 4.43 -15.38
N SER A 7 6.13 5.60 -15.99
CA SER A 7 4.93 6.32 -16.41
C SER A 7 4.28 5.62 -17.59
N ALA A 8 2.97 5.40 -17.54
CA ALA A 8 2.20 4.92 -18.68
C ALA A 8 2.28 5.93 -19.83
N ASN A 9 2.27 5.44 -21.07
CA ASN A 9 2.19 6.28 -22.27
C ASN A 9 0.73 6.71 -22.51
N ALA A 10 0.14 7.37 -21.53
CA ALA A 10 -1.24 7.82 -21.58
C ALA A 10 -1.41 9.13 -20.84
N ALA A 11 -2.23 10.02 -21.41
CA ALA A 11 -2.63 11.23 -20.71
C ALA A 11 -3.41 10.84 -19.44
N VAL A 12 -3.06 11.47 -18.32
CA VAL A 12 -3.80 11.35 -17.07
C VAL A 12 -5.23 11.84 -17.31
N GLN A 13 -6.21 10.97 -17.16
CA GLN A 13 -7.63 11.31 -17.29
C GLN A 13 -8.30 11.21 -15.93
N ASN A 14 -9.01 12.26 -15.56
CA ASN A 14 -9.99 12.15 -14.49
C ASN A 14 -11.22 11.37 -14.99
N ARG A 15 -12.09 10.90 -14.09
CA ARG A 15 -13.24 10.07 -14.45
C ARG A 15 -14.17 10.74 -15.48
N LYS A 16 -14.34 12.05 -15.37
CA LYS A 16 -15.12 12.87 -16.30
C LYS A 16 -14.53 12.83 -17.72
N GLU A 17 -13.22 13.05 -17.85
CA GLU A 17 -12.50 13.00 -19.13
C GLU A 17 -12.49 11.60 -19.74
N LEU A 18 -12.36 10.57 -18.90
CA LEU A 18 -12.42 9.18 -19.31
C LEU A 18 -13.78 8.83 -19.93
N LEU A 19 -14.89 9.20 -19.26
CA LEU A 19 -16.24 9.02 -19.79
C LEU A 19 -16.42 9.75 -21.13
N ARG A 20 -15.98 11.01 -21.22
CA ARG A 20 -16.02 11.78 -22.48
C ARG A 20 -15.21 11.13 -23.59
N ALA A 21 -14.02 10.62 -23.29
CA ALA A 21 -13.18 9.94 -24.27
C ALA A 21 -13.79 8.62 -24.72
N ALA A 22 -14.40 7.87 -23.80
CA ALA A 22 -15.05 6.60 -24.06
C ALA A 22 -16.25 6.79 -25.00
N ARG A 23 -17.13 7.76 -24.71
CA ARG A 23 -18.25 8.12 -25.58
C ARG A 23 -17.80 8.54 -26.97
N ARG A 24 -16.79 9.42 -27.09
CA ARG A 24 -16.24 9.83 -28.40
C ARG A 24 -15.73 8.65 -29.22
N ARG A 25 -15.07 7.68 -28.58
CA ARG A 25 -14.57 6.48 -29.26
C ARG A 25 -15.73 5.62 -29.75
N LEU A 26 -16.77 5.44 -28.93
CA LEU A 26 -17.98 4.69 -29.28
C LEU A 26 -18.74 5.34 -30.43
N PHE A 27 -18.95 6.66 -30.37
CA PHE A 27 -19.57 7.41 -31.47
C PHE A 27 -18.81 7.27 -32.79
N ARG A 28 -17.48 7.45 -32.79
CA ARG A 28 -16.68 7.30 -34.02
C ARG A 28 -16.73 5.89 -34.60
N ALA A 29 -16.91 4.88 -33.76
CA ALA A 29 -17.10 3.50 -34.22
C ALA A 29 -18.50 3.33 -34.83
N TRP A 30 -19.52 3.86 -34.16
CA TRP A 30 -20.91 3.81 -34.64
C TRP A 30 -21.09 4.58 -35.95
N GLU A 31 -20.54 5.79 -36.08
CA GLU A 31 -20.60 6.60 -37.31
C GLU A 31 -20.07 5.89 -38.56
N ARG A 32 -19.10 4.97 -38.38
CA ARG A 32 -18.56 4.18 -39.51
C ARG A 32 -19.49 3.06 -39.97
N ILE A 33 -20.39 2.61 -39.10
CA ILE A 33 -21.35 1.55 -39.36
C ILE A 33 -22.65 2.16 -39.88
N ASP A 34 -23.21 3.12 -39.13
CA ASP A 34 -24.44 3.83 -39.45
C ASP A 34 -24.33 5.29 -39.02
N ALA A 35 -23.90 6.12 -39.97
CA ALA A 35 -23.75 7.56 -39.77
C ALA A 35 -25.08 8.26 -39.48
N LYS A 36 -26.22 7.72 -39.96
CA LYS A 36 -27.51 8.39 -39.84
C LYS A 36 -28.04 8.26 -38.41
N THR A 37 -28.15 7.03 -37.91
CA THR A 37 -28.63 6.80 -36.54
C THR A 37 -27.66 7.38 -35.50
N ALA A 38 -26.35 7.28 -35.73
CA ALA A 38 -25.35 7.91 -34.86
C ALA A 38 -25.52 9.43 -34.76
N ALA A 39 -25.80 10.12 -35.88
CA ALA A 39 -26.00 11.57 -35.89
C ALA A 39 -27.32 11.99 -35.20
N GLU A 40 -28.41 11.23 -35.40
CA GLU A 40 -29.68 11.45 -34.71
C GLU A 40 -29.51 11.33 -33.18
N THR A 41 -28.84 10.27 -32.71
CA THR A 41 -28.52 10.07 -31.29
C THR A 41 -27.58 11.14 -30.74
N ALA A 42 -26.60 11.59 -31.53
CA ALA A 42 -25.70 12.67 -31.11
C ALA A 42 -26.44 13.99 -30.88
N ASN A 43 -27.42 14.33 -31.73
CA ASN A 43 -28.24 15.53 -31.56
C ASN A 43 -29.09 15.45 -30.27
N GLN A 44 -29.74 14.30 -30.02
CA GLN A 44 -30.52 14.07 -28.80
C GLN A 44 -29.67 14.23 -27.53
N LEU A 45 -28.48 13.63 -27.52
CA LEU A 45 -27.55 13.74 -26.39
C LEU A 45 -26.99 15.16 -26.22
N GLN A 46 -26.83 15.92 -27.31
CA GLN A 46 -26.40 17.32 -27.26
C GLN A 46 -27.49 18.23 -26.67
N GLU A 47 -28.75 18.00 -27.02
CA GLU A 47 -29.91 18.68 -26.41
C GLU A 47 -30.00 18.36 -24.92
N GLU A 48 -29.89 17.08 -24.54
CA GLU A 48 -29.88 16.66 -23.13
C GLU A 48 -28.69 17.29 -22.37
N TYR A 49 -27.50 17.34 -22.98
CA TYR A 49 -26.35 18.03 -22.39
C TYR A 49 -26.64 19.52 -22.17
N THR A 50 -27.29 20.19 -23.12
CA THR A 50 -27.55 21.63 -23.03
C THR A 50 -28.57 21.95 -21.93
N ASN A 51 -29.54 21.07 -21.72
CA ASN A 51 -30.64 21.27 -20.76
C ASN A 51 -30.36 20.69 -19.35
N ALA A 52 -29.31 19.90 -19.19
CA ALA A 52 -28.96 19.28 -17.91
C ALA A 52 -28.54 20.31 -16.85
N SER A 53 -29.17 20.23 -15.67
CA SER A 53 -28.88 21.03 -14.48
C SER A 53 -28.04 20.28 -13.43
N GLU A 54 -27.80 18.99 -13.69
CA GLU A 54 -27.08 18.08 -12.81
C GLU A 54 -25.60 18.48 -12.63
N PRO A 55 -24.97 18.06 -11.53
CA PRO A 55 -23.52 18.18 -11.37
C PRO A 55 -22.77 17.55 -12.55
N ASP A 56 -21.65 18.17 -12.92
CA ASP A 56 -20.86 17.86 -14.12
C ASP A 56 -20.55 16.36 -14.27
N LEU A 57 -20.15 15.65 -13.20
CA LEU A 57 -19.90 14.21 -13.26
C LEU A 57 -21.17 13.36 -13.43
N ALA A 58 -22.23 13.65 -12.68
CA ALA A 58 -23.50 12.92 -12.76
C ALA A 58 -24.14 13.07 -14.16
N LYS A 59 -23.98 14.24 -14.74
CA LYS A 59 -24.33 14.52 -16.13
C LYS A 59 -23.54 13.66 -17.11
N GLU A 60 -22.22 13.54 -16.95
CA GLU A 60 -21.41 12.65 -17.79
C GLU A 60 -21.83 11.18 -17.66
N GLU A 61 -22.16 10.71 -16.46
CA GLU A 61 -22.64 9.34 -16.23
C GLU A 61 -23.97 9.09 -16.95
N LYS A 62 -24.95 9.99 -16.78
CA LYS A 62 -26.27 9.91 -17.39
C LYS A 62 -26.19 9.83 -18.93
N LEU A 63 -25.41 10.72 -19.53
CA LEU A 63 -25.20 10.72 -20.98
C LEU A 63 -24.48 9.47 -21.48
N THR A 64 -23.61 8.89 -20.65
CA THR A 64 -22.94 7.63 -21.00
C THR A 64 -23.91 6.46 -20.92
N GLN A 65 -24.79 6.43 -19.92
CA GLN A 65 -25.83 5.42 -19.82
C GLN A 65 -26.78 5.48 -21.03
N HIS A 66 -27.29 6.67 -21.35
CA HIS A 66 -28.17 6.85 -22.49
C HIS A 66 -27.51 6.44 -23.81
N LEU A 67 -26.20 6.71 -24.00
CA LEU A 67 -25.47 6.23 -25.18
C LEU A 67 -25.40 4.69 -25.24
N LEU A 68 -25.19 4.00 -24.10
CA LEU A 68 -25.17 2.54 -24.06
C LEU A 68 -26.53 1.96 -24.44
N ASP A 69 -27.61 2.52 -23.90
CA ASP A 69 -28.98 2.09 -24.20
C ASP A 69 -29.32 2.28 -25.68
N ALA A 70 -28.86 3.38 -26.29
CA ALA A 70 -29.05 3.66 -27.71
C ALA A 70 -28.27 2.69 -28.61
N VAL A 71 -27.04 2.33 -28.23
CA VAL A 71 -26.24 1.30 -28.95
C VAL A 71 -26.89 -0.07 -28.86
N ASP A 72 -27.42 -0.43 -27.68
CA ASP A 72 -28.13 -1.69 -27.47
C ASP A 72 -29.41 -1.75 -28.33
N ALA A 73 -30.14 -0.63 -28.44
CA ALA A 73 -31.31 -0.52 -29.29
C ALA A 73 -30.99 -0.60 -30.80
N ALA A 74 -29.82 -0.11 -31.22
CA ALA A 74 -29.36 -0.18 -32.61
C ALA A 74 -28.93 -1.61 -33.03
N GLY A 75 -28.53 -2.45 -32.06
CA GLY A 75 -28.29 -3.88 -32.29
C GLY A 75 -27.04 -4.21 -33.12
N HIS A 76 -26.06 -3.28 -33.22
CA HIS A 76 -24.82 -3.50 -33.97
C HIS A 76 -23.82 -4.36 -33.17
N THR A 77 -23.64 -5.62 -33.57
CA THR A 77 -22.73 -6.58 -32.93
C THR A 77 -21.27 -6.13 -32.91
N GLU A 78 -20.86 -5.36 -33.91
CA GLU A 78 -19.52 -4.81 -34.09
C GLU A 78 -19.15 -3.81 -32.99
N LEU A 79 -20.15 -3.19 -32.34
CA LEU A 79 -19.95 -2.25 -31.25
C LEU A 79 -19.87 -2.92 -29.87
N GLN A 80 -20.23 -4.20 -29.75
CA GLN A 80 -20.44 -4.86 -28.45
C GLN A 80 -19.20 -4.80 -27.55
N SER A 81 -18.01 -5.11 -28.09
CA SER A 81 -16.75 -5.05 -27.32
C SER A 81 -16.44 -3.66 -26.75
N LEU A 82 -16.72 -2.62 -27.54
CA LEU A 82 -16.48 -1.23 -27.15
C LEU A 82 -17.56 -0.74 -26.19
N ARG A 83 -18.81 -1.13 -26.42
CA ARG A 83 -19.95 -0.92 -25.52
C ARG A 83 -19.65 -1.51 -24.14
N ASP A 84 -19.17 -2.75 -24.07
CA ASP A 84 -18.83 -3.41 -22.80
C ASP A 84 -17.68 -2.70 -22.07
N THR A 85 -16.68 -2.21 -22.82
CA THR A 85 -15.61 -1.38 -22.24
C THR A 85 -16.15 -0.07 -21.66
N VAL A 86 -17.06 0.61 -22.37
CA VAL A 86 -17.69 1.85 -21.91
C VAL A 86 -18.57 1.59 -20.67
N ALA A 87 -19.29 0.46 -20.65
CA ALA A 87 -20.09 0.03 -19.50
C ALA A 87 -19.24 -0.23 -18.24
N GLN A 88 -18.07 -0.86 -18.39
CA GLN A 88 -17.10 -1.04 -17.29
C GLN A 88 -16.58 0.30 -16.75
N ILE A 89 -16.29 1.25 -17.64
CA ILE A 89 -15.86 2.61 -17.24
C ILE A 89 -16.98 3.32 -16.47
N LEU A 90 -18.23 3.16 -16.90
CA LEU A 90 -19.39 3.79 -16.26
C LEU A 90 -19.64 3.22 -14.85
N SER A 91 -19.70 1.89 -14.72
CA SER A 91 -19.90 1.22 -13.43
C SER A 91 -18.73 1.46 -12.47
N GLY A 92 -17.52 1.72 -13.01
CA GLY A 92 -16.28 1.76 -12.24
C GLY A 92 -15.79 0.35 -11.86
N GLU A 93 -16.47 -0.69 -12.33
CA GLU A 93 -16.11 -2.10 -12.13
C GLU A 93 -15.19 -2.54 -13.29
N GLY A 94 -14.09 -3.23 -12.97
CA GLY A 94 -13.11 -3.68 -13.96
C GLY A 94 -11.82 -2.85 -14.02
N GLY A 95 -11.76 -1.72 -13.29
CA GLY A 95 -10.50 -0.99 -13.07
C GLY A 95 -9.91 -0.31 -14.31
N VAL A 96 -10.70 -0.11 -15.37
CA VAL A 96 -10.28 0.66 -16.56
C VAL A 96 -10.08 2.12 -16.15
N THR A 97 -8.83 2.53 -16.10
CA THR A 97 -8.41 3.90 -15.73
C THR A 97 -8.07 4.74 -16.94
N ASN A 98 -7.80 4.11 -18.10
CA ASN A 98 -7.42 4.78 -19.33
C ASN A 98 -7.80 3.93 -20.55
N LEU A 99 -8.15 4.58 -21.66
CA LEU A 99 -8.52 3.93 -22.92
C LEU A 99 -7.33 3.58 -23.82
N ILE A 100 -6.18 4.21 -23.58
CA ILE A 100 -4.93 3.99 -24.33
C ILE A 100 -4.10 2.92 -23.63
N ASP A 101 -4.03 2.99 -22.30
CA ASP A 101 -3.30 2.04 -21.46
C ASP A 101 -4.22 1.49 -20.35
N PRO A 102 -5.04 0.46 -20.64
CA PRO A 102 -6.06 -0.06 -19.73
C PRO A 102 -5.49 -0.74 -18.48
N ASP A 103 -4.23 -1.16 -18.50
CA ASP A 103 -3.57 -1.88 -17.39
C ASP A 103 -2.83 -0.93 -16.43
N GLY A 104 -2.61 0.32 -16.85
CA GLY A 104 -2.01 1.36 -16.01
C GLY A 104 -2.85 1.62 -14.76
N ARG A 105 -2.20 1.79 -13.60
CA ARG A 105 -2.89 2.10 -12.34
C ARG A 105 -2.30 3.33 -11.68
N TRP A 106 -3.12 3.99 -10.87
CA TRP A 106 -2.66 5.09 -10.03
C TRP A 106 -1.82 4.58 -8.87
N GLY A 107 -0.59 5.09 -8.78
CA GLY A 107 0.35 4.82 -7.71
C GLY A 107 0.83 6.10 -7.04
N PHE A 108 1.62 5.94 -5.98
CA PHE A 108 2.27 7.05 -5.29
C PHE A 108 3.76 6.78 -5.16
N LYS A 109 4.60 7.69 -5.68
CA LYS A 109 6.05 7.66 -5.45
C LYS A 109 6.38 8.05 -4.01
N ASN A 110 5.58 8.95 -3.45
CA ASN A 110 5.56 9.33 -2.04
C ASN A 110 4.17 9.88 -1.70
N LYS A 111 3.93 10.23 -0.42
CA LYS A 111 2.62 10.70 0.06
C LYS A 111 2.01 11.89 -0.70
N ARG A 112 2.78 12.62 -1.51
CA ARG A 112 2.34 13.83 -2.22
C ARG A 112 2.50 13.75 -3.74
N THR A 113 3.09 12.69 -4.25
CA THR A 113 3.44 12.59 -5.68
C THR A 113 2.75 11.36 -6.28
N PRO A 114 1.51 11.51 -6.77
CA PRO A 114 0.84 10.46 -7.50
C PRO A 114 1.48 10.27 -8.88
N PHE A 115 1.36 9.08 -9.45
CA PHE A 115 1.73 8.78 -10.82
C PHE A 115 0.73 7.80 -11.43
N PHE A 116 0.61 7.80 -12.75
CA PHE A 116 -0.20 6.84 -13.48
C PHE A 116 0.74 5.92 -14.29
N GLY A 117 0.68 4.62 -14.03
CA GLY A 117 1.51 3.63 -14.73
C GLY A 117 1.85 2.42 -13.88
N TYR A 118 3.13 2.07 -13.88
CA TYR A 118 3.66 0.81 -13.39
C TYR A 118 4.87 1.01 -12.48
N LYS A 119 5.31 -0.07 -11.86
CA LYS A 119 6.58 -0.16 -11.13
C LYS A 119 7.39 -1.32 -11.67
N ALA A 120 8.62 -1.07 -12.08
CA ALA A 120 9.61 -2.12 -12.33
C ALA A 120 10.29 -2.49 -11.00
N HIS A 121 9.91 -3.63 -10.44
CA HIS A 121 10.53 -4.22 -9.26
C HIS A 121 11.68 -5.12 -9.70
N ALA A 122 12.91 -4.73 -9.39
CA ALA A 122 14.10 -5.36 -9.92
C ALA A 122 15.04 -5.87 -8.81
N SER A 123 15.65 -7.03 -9.09
CA SER A 123 16.77 -7.56 -8.35
C SER A 123 18.06 -7.39 -9.14
N MET A 124 19.14 -7.17 -8.40
CA MET A 124 20.48 -6.96 -8.94
C MET A 124 21.47 -7.74 -8.09
N ASP A 125 22.54 -8.20 -8.70
CA ASP A 125 23.67 -8.76 -7.99
C ASP A 125 24.62 -7.66 -7.45
N ALA A 126 25.69 -8.08 -6.79
CA ALA A 126 26.68 -7.16 -6.22
C ALA A 126 27.49 -6.39 -7.27
N SER A 127 27.50 -6.84 -8.53
CA SER A 127 28.15 -6.12 -9.63
C SER A 127 27.26 -5.01 -10.22
N GLY A 128 25.98 -4.97 -9.82
CA GLY A 128 24.98 -4.05 -10.34
C GLY A 128 24.27 -4.57 -11.59
N ILE A 129 24.47 -5.83 -11.97
CA ILE A 129 23.75 -6.46 -13.08
C ILE A 129 22.36 -6.87 -12.59
N VAL A 130 21.33 -6.50 -13.37
CA VAL A 130 19.95 -6.89 -13.12
C VAL A 130 19.77 -8.38 -13.39
N THR A 131 19.33 -9.12 -12.38
CA THR A 131 19.12 -10.58 -12.47
C THR A 131 17.66 -10.93 -12.76
N SER A 132 16.70 -10.21 -12.16
CA SER A 132 15.27 -10.35 -12.42
C SER A 132 14.52 -9.03 -12.36
N VAL A 133 13.40 -8.96 -13.11
CA VAL A 133 12.51 -7.81 -13.14
C VAL A 133 11.07 -8.30 -13.16
N GLN A 134 10.21 -7.66 -12.36
CA GLN A 134 8.77 -7.80 -12.38
C GLN A 134 8.14 -6.44 -12.68
N ILE A 135 7.14 -6.43 -13.54
CA ILE A 135 6.32 -5.23 -13.79
C ILE A 135 5.07 -5.36 -12.94
N LEU A 136 4.90 -4.43 -12.01
CA LEU A 136 3.75 -4.33 -11.12
C LEU A 136 2.89 -3.13 -11.55
N SER A 137 1.58 -3.21 -11.34
CA SER A 137 0.70 -2.05 -11.48
C SER A 137 1.07 -0.98 -10.44
N GLY A 138 0.81 0.29 -10.77
CA GLY A 138 1.23 1.42 -9.92
C GLY A 138 0.70 1.41 -8.48
N ASN A 139 -0.45 0.76 -8.23
CA ASN A 139 -1.07 0.63 -6.92
C ASN A 139 -0.56 -0.56 -6.08
N GLU A 140 0.19 -1.48 -6.68
CA GLU A 140 0.73 -2.66 -5.98
C GLU A 140 1.91 -2.26 -5.09
N HIS A 141 2.03 -2.91 -3.93
CA HIS A 141 3.13 -2.67 -3.00
C HIS A 141 4.26 -3.66 -3.30
N GLU A 142 5.37 -3.17 -3.85
CA GLU A 142 6.51 -3.98 -4.31
C GLU A 142 7.05 -4.94 -3.23
N GLY A 143 6.97 -4.54 -1.95
CA GLY A 143 7.39 -5.38 -0.84
C GLY A 143 6.59 -6.67 -0.67
N GLU A 144 5.37 -6.78 -1.21
CA GLU A 144 4.57 -8.02 -1.16
C GLU A 144 5.05 -9.04 -2.21
N HIS A 145 5.69 -8.57 -3.28
CA HIS A 145 6.21 -9.40 -4.38
C HIS A 145 7.68 -9.80 -4.21
N LEU A 146 8.31 -9.43 -3.09
CA LEU A 146 9.69 -9.82 -2.79
C LEU A 146 9.92 -11.34 -2.85
N PRO A 147 9.07 -12.20 -2.26
CA PRO A 147 9.28 -13.65 -2.32
C PRO A 147 9.27 -14.17 -3.76
N GLU A 148 8.36 -13.67 -4.60
CA GLU A 148 8.26 -14.07 -6.00
C GLU A 148 9.51 -13.69 -6.79
N LEU A 149 10.09 -12.52 -6.51
CA LEU A 149 11.30 -12.03 -7.17
C LEU A 149 12.53 -12.87 -6.76
N LEU A 150 12.63 -13.25 -5.49
CA LEU A 150 13.68 -14.16 -5.00
C LEU A 150 13.61 -15.52 -5.71
N GLU A 151 12.40 -16.08 -5.85
CA GLU A 151 12.19 -17.35 -6.54
C GLU A 151 12.55 -17.26 -8.04
N GLN A 152 12.38 -16.11 -8.68
CA GLN A 152 12.83 -15.92 -10.07
C GLN A 152 14.36 -15.97 -10.19
N ASP A 153 15.08 -15.34 -9.26
CA ASP A 153 16.54 -15.40 -9.22
C ASP A 153 17.04 -16.83 -9.00
N VAL A 154 16.45 -17.55 -8.04
CA VAL A 154 16.79 -18.96 -7.77
C VAL A 154 16.54 -19.84 -9.00
N ARG A 155 15.39 -19.68 -9.67
CA ARG A 155 15.06 -20.44 -10.89
C ARG A 155 16.03 -20.18 -12.04
N LYS A 156 16.62 -18.98 -12.11
CA LYS A 156 17.66 -18.63 -13.09
C LYS A 156 19.06 -19.13 -12.68
N GLY A 157 19.18 -19.81 -11.54
CA GLY A 157 20.44 -20.34 -11.03
C GLY A 157 21.28 -19.33 -10.25
N HIS A 158 20.75 -18.14 -9.95
CA HIS A 158 21.44 -17.18 -9.09
C HIS A 158 21.41 -17.64 -7.64
N ARG A 159 22.56 -17.56 -6.98
CA ARG A 159 22.71 -17.84 -5.55
C ARG A 159 23.00 -16.54 -4.82
N PHE A 160 22.36 -16.34 -3.68
CA PHE A 160 22.56 -15.18 -2.84
C PHE A 160 22.66 -15.63 -1.38
N THR A 161 23.58 -15.02 -0.63
CA THR A 161 23.77 -15.25 0.81
C THR A 161 23.20 -14.12 1.65
N SER A 162 22.87 -13.00 1.02
CA SER A 162 22.32 -11.81 1.66
C SER A 162 21.42 -11.07 0.68
N VAL A 163 20.36 -10.44 1.19
CA VAL A 163 19.42 -9.63 0.40
C VAL A 163 19.33 -8.24 1.02
N VAL A 164 19.75 -7.24 0.24
CA VAL A 164 19.67 -5.82 0.59
C VAL A 164 18.43 -5.22 -0.04
N ALA A 165 17.58 -4.59 0.76
CA ALA A 165 16.39 -3.89 0.29
C ALA A 165 16.03 -2.73 1.22
N ASP A 166 15.23 -1.80 0.69
CA ASP A 166 14.81 -0.60 1.40
C ASP A 166 13.91 -0.87 2.60
N LYS A 167 13.79 0.12 3.49
CA LYS A 167 12.92 0.09 4.68
C LYS A 167 11.46 -0.25 4.37
N GLY A 168 11.00 0.04 3.15
CA GLY A 168 9.66 -0.33 2.66
C GLY A 168 9.40 -1.84 2.73
N TYR A 169 10.44 -2.66 2.55
CA TYR A 169 10.39 -4.13 2.54
C TYR A 169 10.42 -4.76 3.94
N ASP A 170 10.48 -3.97 5.02
CA ASP A 170 10.51 -4.50 6.39
C ASP A 170 9.17 -5.10 6.82
N SER A 171 8.98 -6.37 6.49
CA SER A 171 7.88 -7.22 6.96
C SER A 171 8.44 -8.55 7.50
N ILE A 172 7.69 -9.18 8.42
CA ILE A 172 8.05 -10.50 8.95
C ILE A 172 8.07 -11.53 7.81
N GLY A 173 7.09 -11.49 6.92
CA GLY A 173 7.00 -12.38 5.76
C GLY A 173 8.24 -12.29 4.87
N ASN A 174 8.68 -11.07 4.53
CA ASN A 174 9.87 -10.85 3.69
C ASN A 174 11.15 -11.35 4.34
N ARG A 175 11.32 -11.08 5.64
CA ARG A 175 12.49 -11.58 6.38
C ARG A 175 12.51 -13.10 6.44
N ASN A 176 11.35 -13.74 6.59
CA ASN A 176 11.25 -15.19 6.61
C ASN A 176 11.49 -15.80 5.23
N ALA A 177 10.95 -15.20 4.17
CA ALA A 177 11.21 -15.62 2.79
C ALA A 177 12.70 -15.57 2.43
N ILE A 178 13.41 -14.50 2.81
CA ILE A 178 14.86 -14.42 2.62
C ILE A 178 15.58 -15.55 3.39
N ARG A 179 15.17 -15.81 4.64
CA ARG A 179 15.77 -16.85 5.49
C ARG A 179 15.49 -18.27 5.01
N SER A 180 14.32 -18.55 4.40
CA SER A 180 14.03 -19.87 3.86
C SER A 180 14.94 -20.26 2.70
N HIS A 181 15.54 -19.28 2.02
CA HIS A 181 16.59 -19.50 1.03
C HIS A 181 18.01 -19.55 1.64
N GLY A 182 18.15 -19.58 2.97
CA GLY A 182 19.45 -19.58 3.65
C GLY A 182 20.19 -18.24 3.60
N ALA A 183 19.51 -17.15 3.21
CA ALA A 183 20.12 -15.84 3.09
C ALA A 183 19.83 -14.93 4.29
N LYS A 184 20.68 -13.92 4.49
CA LYS A 184 20.52 -12.91 5.53
C LYS A 184 19.69 -11.70 5.03
N PRO A 185 18.63 -11.29 5.74
CA PRO A 185 17.87 -10.10 5.38
C PRO A 185 18.55 -8.82 5.90
N GLU A 186 19.20 -8.07 5.02
CA GLU A 186 19.81 -6.76 5.28
C GLU A 186 18.82 -5.63 4.96
N ILE A 187 17.69 -5.65 5.69
CA ILE A 187 16.60 -4.68 5.53
C ILE A 187 16.55 -3.76 6.76
N PRO A 188 16.60 -2.43 6.63
CA PRO A 188 16.44 -1.51 7.76
C PRO A 188 15.07 -1.67 8.42
N SER A 189 15.02 -1.77 9.76
CA SER A 189 13.72 -1.93 10.43
C SER A 189 12.86 -0.67 10.35
N ARG A 190 11.59 -0.85 10.00
CA ARG A 190 10.52 0.16 10.06
C ARG A 190 10.41 0.78 11.45
N ASN A 191 10.57 -0.09 12.45
CA ASN A 191 10.41 0.18 13.88
C ASN A 191 11.75 0.36 14.60
N ALA A 192 12.85 0.65 13.90
CA ALA A 192 14.12 0.99 14.55
C ALA A 192 13.89 2.09 15.60
N GLY A 193 14.19 1.78 16.86
CA GLY A 193 13.96 2.65 18.02
C GLY A 193 12.65 2.41 18.79
N VAL A 194 11.74 1.57 18.31
CA VAL A 194 10.50 1.20 19.02
C VAL A 194 10.77 -0.02 19.91
N LEU A 195 10.60 0.14 21.21
CA LEU A 195 10.71 -0.96 22.16
C LEU A 195 9.59 -1.98 21.93
N ALA A 196 9.95 -3.28 21.89
CA ALA A 196 8.97 -4.36 21.82
C ALA A 196 7.98 -4.28 23.00
N LYS A 197 6.70 -4.56 22.73
CA LYS A 197 5.63 -4.48 23.75
C LYS A 197 5.88 -5.38 24.96
N THR A 198 6.51 -6.54 24.75
CA THR A 198 6.92 -7.50 25.80
C THR A 198 7.92 -6.92 26.80
N ARG A 199 8.62 -5.85 26.42
CA ARG A 199 9.54 -5.14 27.31
C ARG A 199 8.83 -4.21 28.29
N PHE A 200 7.51 -4.01 28.15
CA PHE A 200 6.71 -3.22 29.07
C PHE A 200 5.91 -4.14 30.01
N ARG A 201 5.96 -3.84 31.31
CA ARG A 201 5.21 -4.57 32.33
C ARG A 201 3.95 -3.82 32.69
N TYR A 202 2.78 -4.43 32.48
CA TYR A 202 1.50 -3.87 32.92
C TYR A 202 1.31 -4.04 34.44
N ARG A 203 0.78 -3.01 35.10
CA ARG A 203 0.41 -3.01 36.54
C ARG A 203 -1.11 -2.87 36.67
N PRO A 204 -1.84 -4.00 36.85
CA PRO A 204 -3.31 -4.00 36.85
C PRO A 204 -3.95 -3.09 37.90
N ARG A 205 -3.37 -3.02 39.11
CA ARG A 205 -3.91 -2.20 40.22
C ARG A 205 -3.91 -0.70 39.95
N LYS A 206 -3.05 -0.22 39.04
CA LYS A 206 -2.89 1.20 38.73
C LYS A 206 -3.30 1.55 37.29
N ASP A 207 -3.68 0.56 36.47
CA ASP A 207 -3.83 0.70 35.01
C ASP A 207 -2.64 1.44 34.35
N THR A 208 -1.41 1.13 34.80
CA THR A 208 -0.16 1.73 34.29
C THR A 208 0.76 0.71 33.64
N PHE A 209 1.64 1.18 32.75
CA PHE A 209 2.71 0.37 32.19
C PHE A 209 4.07 0.85 32.71
N VAL A 210 4.99 -0.08 32.91
CA VAL A 210 6.37 0.18 33.31
C VAL A 210 7.29 -0.18 32.17
N CYS A 211 8.14 0.76 31.73
CA CYS A 211 9.12 0.51 30.67
C CYS A 211 10.38 -0.21 31.19
N PRO A 212 11.29 -0.69 30.33
CA PRO A 212 12.57 -1.28 30.72
C PRO A 212 13.44 -0.36 31.58
N GLY A 213 13.33 0.95 31.38
CA GLY A 213 13.99 1.97 32.18
C GLY A 213 13.32 2.24 33.53
N ARG A 214 12.42 1.36 33.98
CA ARG A 214 11.69 1.40 35.26
C ARG A 214 10.84 2.65 35.49
N LYS A 215 10.54 3.41 34.44
CA LYS A 215 9.59 4.54 34.50
C LYS A 215 8.17 4.04 34.31
N GLU A 216 7.21 4.69 34.96
CA GLU A 216 5.78 4.38 34.88
C GLU A 216 5.05 5.40 33.98
N THR A 217 3.97 4.97 33.34
CA THR A 217 3.10 5.85 32.56
C THR A 217 2.43 6.90 33.45
N SER A 218 2.47 8.15 33.03
CA SER A 218 1.86 9.29 33.71
C SER A 218 0.45 9.62 33.22
N GLY A 219 -0.01 9.02 32.12
CA GLY A 219 -1.33 9.27 31.57
C GLY A 219 -1.70 8.34 30.43
N LYS A 220 -3.00 8.30 30.12
CA LYS A 220 -3.61 7.49 29.07
C LYS A 220 -4.55 8.39 28.28
N THR A 221 -4.37 8.46 26.98
CA THR A 221 -5.20 9.25 26.08
C THR A 221 -5.90 8.32 25.09
N PRO A 222 -7.22 8.38 24.91
CA PRO A 222 -7.91 7.57 23.92
C PRO A 222 -7.44 7.93 22.50
N PHE A 223 -7.23 6.93 21.65
CA PHE A 223 -6.80 7.09 20.26
C PHE A 223 -7.60 6.16 19.35
N LYS A 224 -8.70 6.66 18.76
CA LYS A 224 -9.67 5.88 17.95
C LYS A 224 -10.19 4.60 18.66
N ARG A 225 -11.22 3.96 18.09
CA ARG A 225 -12.01 2.89 18.74
C ARG A 225 -11.13 1.83 19.45
N ARG A 226 -11.27 1.75 20.78
CA ARG A 226 -10.63 0.78 21.72
C ARG A 226 -9.10 0.82 21.82
N VAL A 227 -8.43 1.86 21.32
CA VAL A 227 -6.98 2.01 21.48
C VAL A 227 -6.67 3.20 22.38
N SER A 228 -5.67 3.07 23.26
CA SER A 228 -5.22 4.15 24.12
C SER A 228 -3.73 4.38 23.94
N VAL A 229 -3.32 5.64 23.82
CA VAL A 229 -1.92 6.05 23.84
C VAL A 229 -1.51 6.27 25.29
N LEU A 230 -0.39 5.68 25.69
CA LEU A 230 0.14 5.85 27.03
C LEU A 230 1.30 6.85 26.99
N LEU A 231 1.30 7.76 27.95
CA LEU A 231 2.27 8.83 28.10
C LEU A 231 3.21 8.48 29.25
N PHE A 232 4.52 8.64 29.05
CA PHE A 232 5.50 8.64 30.14
C PHE A 232 5.93 10.08 30.44
N ALA A 233 5.84 10.50 31.70
CA ALA A 233 6.35 11.79 32.14
C ALA A 233 7.88 11.71 32.16
N ASN A 234 8.53 12.61 31.42
CA ASN A 234 9.96 12.74 31.22
C ASN A 234 10.59 11.69 30.28
N ARG A 235 11.41 12.20 29.35
CA ARG A 235 12.35 11.47 28.47
C ARG A 235 12.84 10.18 29.13
N LEU A 236 12.58 9.01 28.55
CA LEU A 236 13.05 7.75 29.10
C LEU A 236 14.59 7.83 29.26
N PRO A 237 15.19 7.16 30.27
CA PRO A 237 16.65 7.09 30.36
C PRO A 237 17.17 6.61 29.01
N LYS A 238 18.37 7.05 28.59
CA LYS A 238 19.03 6.55 27.37
C LYS A 238 19.30 5.05 27.53
N LEU A 239 18.26 4.23 27.35
CA LEU A 239 18.37 2.83 26.99
C LEU A 239 19.17 2.80 25.69
N PRO A 240 19.94 1.73 25.39
CA PRO A 240 20.65 1.59 24.12
C PRO A 240 19.61 1.48 22.99
N ILE A 241 19.13 2.65 22.56
CA ILE A 241 18.09 2.87 21.59
C ILE A 241 18.64 4.02 20.75
N GLU A 242 19.06 3.73 19.53
CA GLU A 242 19.29 4.77 18.55
C GLU A 242 17.97 5.50 18.31
N LYS A 243 17.95 6.76 18.75
CA LYS A 243 16.91 7.80 18.66
C LYS A 243 15.56 7.36 18.03
N PRO A 244 14.49 7.13 18.82
CA PRO A 244 13.14 7.00 18.27
C PRO A 244 12.65 8.36 17.74
N ARG A 245 12.20 8.41 16.47
CA ARG A 245 11.39 9.51 15.96
C ARG A 245 9.94 9.31 16.39
N VAL A 246 9.52 10.05 17.42
CA VAL A 246 8.14 10.15 17.90
C VAL A 246 7.31 10.98 16.90
N TRP A 247 6.13 10.48 16.49
CA TRP A 247 5.14 11.26 15.76
C TRP A 247 4.00 11.75 16.68
N GLU A 248 3.71 13.04 16.51
CA GLU A 248 2.56 13.87 16.93
C GLU A 248 2.48 14.54 18.33
N ARG A 249 1.74 15.67 18.33
CA ARG A 249 1.96 16.97 19.03
C ARG A 249 2.19 16.91 20.56
N ARG A 250 3.08 17.81 21.00
CA ARG A 250 3.85 17.81 22.27
C ARG A 250 3.17 18.54 23.44
N LYS A 251 3.44 18.06 24.67
CA LYS A 251 3.99 18.92 25.74
C LYS A 251 5.53 18.80 25.70
N PRO A 252 6.32 19.86 25.97
CA PRO A 252 7.78 19.74 26.03
C PRO A 252 8.20 18.70 27.09
N GLY A 253 9.01 17.71 26.71
CA GLY A 253 9.61 16.74 27.65
C GLY A 253 8.96 15.34 27.76
N SER A 254 7.86 15.05 27.06
CA SER A 254 7.17 13.74 27.10
C SER A 254 7.51 12.82 25.92
N GLU A 255 7.61 11.51 26.17
CA GLU A 255 7.72 10.44 25.14
C GLU A 255 6.45 9.55 25.16
N CYS A 256 5.93 9.19 23.98
CA CYS A 256 4.68 8.45 23.81
C CYS A 256 4.93 7.08 23.19
N ILE A 257 4.23 6.04 23.70
CA ILE A 257 4.23 4.69 23.12
C ILE A 257 2.76 4.28 22.91
N SER A 258 2.43 3.78 21.71
CA SER A 258 1.08 3.29 21.42
C SER A 258 0.89 1.89 22.01
N ALA A 259 -0.08 1.75 22.92
CA ALA A 259 -0.50 0.46 23.47
C ALA A 259 -1.91 0.15 22.97
N THR A 260 -2.02 -0.67 21.93
CA THR A 260 -3.30 -1.25 21.50
C THR A 260 -3.86 -2.13 22.63
N GLY A 261 -5.07 -1.81 23.10
CA GLY A 261 -5.66 -2.41 24.29
C GLY A 261 -6.07 -3.88 24.09
N PHE A 262 -5.39 -4.77 24.79
CA PHE A 262 -5.86 -6.14 25.09
C PHE A 262 -5.38 -6.51 26.51
N GLY A 263 -6.09 -6.00 27.52
CA GLY A 263 -5.81 -6.30 28.93
C GLY A 263 -6.11 -7.76 29.33
N SER A 264 -6.82 -8.53 28.50
CA SER A 264 -7.22 -9.91 28.81
C SER A 264 -6.30 -11.00 28.24
N HIS A 265 -5.36 -10.70 27.33
CA HIS A 265 -4.46 -11.71 26.75
C HIS A 265 -3.04 -11.74 27.32
N PHE A 266 -2.69 -10.80 28.21
CA PHE A 266 -1.41 -10.86 28.93
C PHE A 266 -1.38 -11.93 30.04
N ARG A 267 -2.53 -12.52 30.42
CA ARG A 267 -2.59 -13.67 31.33
C ARG A 267 -2.28 -15.01 30.65
N ALA A 268 -2.28 -15.07 29.32
CA ALA A 268 -2.16 -16.32 28.56
C ALA A 268 -0.96 -16.35 27.59
N SER A 269 -0.02 -15.40 27.71
CA SER A 269 1.21 -15.39 26.93
C SER A 269 2.41 -15.65 27.85
N GLU A 270 2.39 -16.82 28.51
CA GLU A 270 3.62 -17.51 28.82
C GLU A 270 4.30 -17.85 27.48
N VAL A 271 5.43 -17.19 27.26
CA VAL A 271 6.62 -17.69 26.55
C VAL A 271 6.35 -18.56 25.31
N TYR A 272 6.39 -17.93 24.13
CA TYR A 272 6.98 -18.56 22.95
C TYR A 272 8.11 -17.67 22.45
N GLY A 273 9.32 -18.14 22.65
CA GLY A 273 10.57 -17.46 22.39
C GLY A 273 11.71 -18.22 23.07
N GLU A 274 11.87 -19.47 22.67
CA GLU A 274 13.01 -20.31 23.04
C GLU A 274 14.34 -19.63 22.69
N HIS A 275 15.27 -19.77 23.63
CA HIS A 275 16.73 -19.69 23.49
C HIS A 275 17.39 -18.37 23.04
N CYS A 276 17.72 -17.54 24.03
CA CYS A 276 19.04 -16.90 24.07
C CYS A 276 19.75 -17.35 25.35
N THR A 277 20.54 -18.42 25.25
CA THR A 277 21.50 -18.85 26.26
C THR A 277 22.52 -17.73 26.52
N THR A 278 22.52 -17.16 27.72
CA THR A 278 23.61 -16.30 28.18
C THR A 278 24.75 -17.19 28.68
N GLY A 279 25.76 -17.41 27.83
CA GLY A 279 27.07 -17.90 28.25
C GLY A 279 27.74 -16.90 29.21
N ARG A 280 28.21 -17.45 30.34
CA ARG A 280 28.86 -16.91 31.55
C ARG A 280 29.63 -15.56 31.47
N PRO A 281 29.82 -14.93 32.64
CA PRO A 281 31.20 -14.86 33.13
C PRO A 281 31.42 -15.11 34.64
N SER A 282 32.62 -15.65 34.89
CA SER A 282 33.58 -15.43 36.00
C SER A 282 33.31 -15.82 37.46
N ASN A 283 34.35 -16.52 37.96
CA ASN A 283 34.77 -16.78 39.35
C ASN A 283 34.66 -15.61 40.34
N ALA A 284 34.48 -15.99 41.61
CA ALA A 284 35.01 -15.44 42.90
C ALA A 284 33.88 -15.46 43.96
N HIS A 285 34.02 -15.80 45.24
CA HIS A 285 35.04 -16.40 46.12
C HIS A 285 34.30 -16.72 47.46
N LEU A 286 34.72 -17.79 48.16
CA LEU A 286 34.73 -18.03 49.63
C LEU A 286 33.70 -17.36 50.57
N ALA A 287 33.02 -18.18 51.40
CA ALA A 287 33.07 -18.07 52.86
C ALA A 287 32.44 -19.30 53.55
N SER A 288 33.24 -19.89 54.46
CA SER A 288 32.94 -20.79 55.60
C SER A 288 32.06 -22.03 55.39
#